data_AF-A0A374MQR6-F1
#
_entry.id   AF-A0A374MQR6-F1
#
_cell.length_a   1.000
_cell.length_b   1.000
_cell.length_c   1.000
_cell.angle_alpha   90.00
_cell.angle_beta   90.00
_cell.angle_gamma   90.00
#
_symmetry.space_group_name_H-M   'P 1'
#
loop_
_entity.id
_entity.type
_entity.pdbx_description
1 polymer ?
#
loop_
_entity_poly.entity_id
_entity_poly.type
_entity_poly.pdbx_seq_one_letter_code
_entity_poly.pdbx_strand_id
1 'polypeptide(L)'
;MRKRILLSVSSVLFTAGLFAQGQGLAGINEATSLMTSYFDPATKLCYAIGAVLGLVGGIKTYGKFSSGDPDTSKTAASWFFACIFLIVAATILRSFFL
;
A
#
# COMPACT_ATOMS: atom_id res chain seq x y z
N MET A 1 -48.64 35.09 -1.01
CA MET A 1 -47.56 34.65 -0.08
C MET A 1 -47.02 33.25 -0.39
N ARG A 2 -47.85 32.26 -0.76
CA ARG A 2 -47.40 30.88 -1.12
C ARG A 2 -46.29 30.79 -2.18
N LYS A 3 -46.31 31.60 -3.24
CA LYS A 3 -45.26 31.59 -4.29
C LYS A 3 -43.87 32.02 -3.79
N ARG A 4 -43.79 32.91 -2.80
CA ARG A 4 -42.52 33.34 -2.19
C ARG A 4 -41.92 32.26 -1.29
N ILE A 5 -42.78 31.51 -0.59
CA ILE A 5 -42.37 30.38 0.25
C ILE A 5 -41.84 29.24 -0.63
N LEU A 6 -42.52 28.94 -1.75
CA LEU A 6 -42.07 27.93 -2.72
C LEU A 6 -40.70 28.28 -3.32
N LEU A 7 -40.46 29.53 -3.70
CA LEU A 7 -39.16 29.98 -4.21
C LEU A 7 -38.03 29.85 -3.18
N SER A 8 -38.30 30.18 -1.91
CA SER A 8 -37.32 30.01 -0.83
C SER A 8 -36.98 28.55 -0.56
N VAL A 9 -37.97 27.65 -0.62
CA VAL A 9 -37.75 26.20 -0.43
C VAL A 9 -36.95 25.60 -1.57
N SER A 10 -37.24 25.98 -2.83
CA SER A 10 -36.47 25.53 -3.99
C SER A 10 -35.01 25.98 -3.94
N SER A 11 -34.73 27.17 -3.40
CA SER A 11 -33.38 27.72 -3.25
C SER A 11 -32.53 26.87 -2.30
N VAL A 12 -33.11 26.44 -1.17
CA VAL A 12 -32.44 25.62 -0.16
C VAL A 12 -32.15 24.20 -0.67
N LEU A 13 -33.08 23.63 -1.42
CA LEU A 13 -32.92 22.30 -2.03
C LEU A 13 -31.82 22.28 -3.11
N PHE A 14 -31.68 23.37 -3.88
CA PHE A 14 -30.63 23.49 -4.89
C PHE A 14 -29.23 23.57 -4.27
N THR A 15 -29.07 24.32 -3.17
CA THR A 15 -27.80 24.36 -2.42
C THR A 15 -27.44 23.02 -1.80
N ALA A 16 -28.42 22.25 -1.28
CA ALA A 16 -28.17 20.92 -0.73
C ALA A 16 -27.66 19.93 -1.78
N GLY A 17 -28.18 20.01 -3.02
CA GLY A 17 -27.68 19.21 -4.14
C GLY A 17 -26.24 19.55 -4.54
N LEU A 18 -25.85 20.83 -4.47
CA LEU A 18 -24.48 21.28 -4.76
C LEU A 18 -23.46 20.79 -3.71
N PHE A 19 -23.83 20.73 -2.42
CA PHE A 19 -22.96 20.18 -1.38
C PHE A 19 -22.71 18.68 -1.55
N ALA A 20 -23.66 17.93 -2.12
CA ALA A 20 -23.53 16.49 -2.38
C ALA A 20 -22.73 16.18 -3.68
N GLN A 21 -22.69 17.11 -4.63
CA GLN A 21 -22.05 16.89 -5.95
C GLN A 21 -20.52 16.80 -5.91
N GLY A 22 -19.88 17.25 -4.82
CA GLY A 22 -18.41 17.21 -4.64
C GLY A 22 -17.89 16.12 -3.70
N GLN A 23 -18.75 15.47 -2.91
CA GLN A 23 -18.33 14.60 -1.78
C GLN A 23 -17.70 13.29 -2.24
N GLY A 24 -18.10 12.75 -3.39
CA GLY A 24 -17.52 11.52 -3.93
C GLY A 24 -16.06 11.71 -4.35
N LEU A 25 -15.77 12.75 -5.13
CA LEU A 25 -14.40 13.06 -5.57
C LEU A 25 -13.54 13.62 -4.43
N ALA A 26 -14.11 14.43 -3.53
CA ALA A 26 -13.41 14.91 -2.34
C ALA A 26 -13.04 13.75 -1.41
N GLY A 27 -13.96 12.81 -1.16
CA GLY A 27 -13.71 11.63 -0.34
C GLY A 27 -12.71 10.65 -0.97
N ILE A 28 -12.74 10.45 -2.30
CA ILE A 28 -11.74 9.64 -3.01
C ILE A 28 -10.36 10.30 -2.94
N ASN A 29 -10.27 11.63 -3.12
CA ASN A 29 -9.01 12.36 -3.01
C ASN A 29 -8.45 12.33 -1.57
N GLU A 30 -9.31 12.44 -0.56
CA GLU A 30 -8.93 12.35 0.85
C GLU A 30 -8.46 10.94 1.21
N ALA A 31 -9.18 9.89 0.77
CA ALA A 31 -8.77 8.50 0.95
C ALA A 31 -7.45 8.18 0.25
N THR A 32 -7.22 8.74 -0.94
CA THR A 32 -5.96 8.60 -1.68
C THR A 32 -4.82 9.28 -0.92
N SER A 33 -5.00 10.51 -0.45
CA SER A 33 -4.04 11.24 0.39
C SER A 33 -3.67 10.47 1.65
N LEU A 34 -4.67 9.89 2.33
CA LEU A 34 -4.45 9.06 3.52
C LEU A 34 -3.63 7.82 3.18
N MET A 35 -3.98 7.10 2.10
CA MET A 35 -3.23 5.93 1.64
C MET A 35 -1.76 6.28 1.35
N THR A 36 -1.48 7.36 0.60
CA THR A 36 -0.10 7.79 0.28
C THR A 36 0.71 8.09 1.54
N SER A 37 0.10 8.66 2.59
CA SER A 37 0.79 8.92 3.86
C SER A 37 1.24 7.63 4.58
N TYR A 38 0.53 6.52 4.38
CA TYR A 38 0.87 5.22 4.98
C TYR A 38 1.86 4.41 4.15
N PHE A 39 1.99 4.68 2.85
CA PHE A 39 2.90 3.92 1.97
C PHE A 39 4.38 4.09 2.34
N ASP A 40 4.80 5.29 2.71
CA ASP A 40 6.21 5.56 3.05
C ASP A 40 6.67 4.85 4.34
N PRO A 41 5.93 4.90 5.47
CA PRO A 41 6.25 4.09 6.65
C PRO A 41 6.05 2.58 6.41
N ALA A 42 5.04 2.16 5.63
CA ALA A 42 4.86 0.76 5.27
C ALA A 42 6.03 0.21 4.45
N THR A 43 6.59 1.01 3.53
CA THR A 43 7.76 0.62 2.72
C THR A 43 9.00 0.43 3.60
N LYS A 44 9.24 1.32 4.57
CA LYS A 44 10.33 1.18 5.55
C LYS A 44 10.18 -0.09 6.40
N LEU A 45 8.97 -0.40 6.84
CA LEU A 45 8.65 -1.66 7.53
C LEU A 45 8.94 -2.87 6.64
N CYS A 46 8.56 -2.82 5.36
CA CYS A 46 8.81 -3.89 4.40
C CYS A 46 10.31 -4.14 4.20
N TYR A 47 11.12 -3.10 4.10
CA TYR A 47 12.58 -3.23 4.06
C TYR A 47 13.18 -3.80 5.34
N ALA A 48 12.68 -3.40 6.51
CA ALA A 48 13.12 -3.98 7.79
C ALA A 48 12.80 -5.48 7.86
N ILE A 49 11.60 -5.90 7.44
CA ILE A 49 11.21 -7.31 7.37
C ILE A 49 12.07 -8.05 6.35
N GLY A 50 12.32 -7.46 5.17
CA GLY A 50 13.20 -8.03 4.14
C GLY A 50 14.61 -8.29 4.66
N ALA A 51 15.17 -7.38 5.46
CA ALA A 51 16.47 -7.56 6.10
C ALA A 51 16.48 -8.73 7.10
N VAL A 52 15.45 -8.83 7.94
CA VAL A 52 15.32 -9.93 8.92
C VAL A 52 15.16 -11.28 8.22
N LEU A 53 14.28 -11.37 7.23
CA LEU A 53 14.06 -12.61 6.46
C LEU A 53 15.31 -13.01 5.66
N GLY A 54 16.05 -12.03 5.12
CA GLY A 54 17.31 -12.27 4.43
C GLY A 54 18.37 -12.89 5.33
N LEU A 55 18.50 -12.41 6.57
CA LEU A 55 19.41 -12.98 7.57
C LEU A 55 18.98 -14.39 7.99
N VAL A 56 17.71 -14.60 8.31
CA VAL A 56 17.18 -15.92 8.73
C VAL A 56 17.34 -16.95 7.61
N GLY A 57 17.03 -16.57 6.37
CA GLY A 57 17.22 -17.41 5.19
C GLY A 57 18.68 -17.79 5.00
N GLY A 58 19.59 -16.81 5.10
CA GLY A 58 21.04 -17.01 5.00
C GLY A 58 21.63 -17.94 6.05
N ILE A 59 21.19 -17.82 7.31
CA ILE A 59 21.62 -18.73 8.39
C ILE A 59 21.18 -20.16 8.08
N LYS A 60 19.95 -20.35 7.58
CA LYS A 60 19.42 -21.66 7.23
C LYS A 60 20.17 -22.30 6.05
N THR A 61 20.52 -21.51 5.03
CA THR A 61 21.35 -22.00 3.91
C THR A 61 22.78 -22.27 4.31
N TYR A 62 23.37 -21.46 5.19
CA TYR A 62 24.67 -21.77 5.78
C TYR A 62 24.65 -23.09 6.54
N GLY A 63 23.61 -23.35 7.33
CA GLY A 63 23.43 -24.63 8.02
C GLY A 63 23.40 -25.83 7.06
N LYS A 64 22.65 -25.73 5.95
CA LYS A 64 22.63 -26.77 4.91
C LYS A 64 23.99 -26.92 4.20
N PHE A 65 24.65 -25.80 3.89
CA PHE A 65 25.97 -25.78 3.28
C PHE A 65 27.02 -26.47 4.16
N SER A 66 27.01 -26.14 5.45
CA SER A 66 27.90 -26.75 6.44
C SER A 66 27.61 -28.24 6.67
N SER A 67 26.41 -28.71 6.35
CA SER A 67 26.00 -30.11 6.49
C SER A 67 26.29 -30.95 5.24
N GLY A 68 26.78 -30.33 4.15
CA GLY A 68 27.01 -31.03 2.87
C GLY A 68 25.72 -31.45 2.16
N ASP A 69 24.57 -30.84 2.49
CA ASP A 69 23.28 -31.20 1.90
C ASP A 69 23.26 -30.83 0.39
N PRO A 70 23.01 -31.78 -0.53
CA PRO A 70 22.94 -31.50 -1.97
C PRO A 70 21.84 -30.50 -2.34
N ASP A 71 20.81 -30.30 -1.50
CA ASP A 71 19.76 -29.30 -1.70
C ASP A 71 20.18 -27.87 -1.32
N THR A 72 21.44 -27.65 -0.93
CA THR A 72 21.92 -26.32 -0.54
C THR A 72 21.79 -25.32 -1.67
N SER A 73 22.21 -25.67 -2.90
CA SER A 73 22.12 -24.76 -4.06
C SER A 73 20.68 -24.37 -4.38
N LYS A 74 19.74 -25.32 -4.23
CA LYS A 74 18.31 -25.08 -4.45
C LYS A 74 17.71 -24.18 -3.37
N THR A 75 18.10 -24.39 -2.11
CA THR A 75 17.69 -23.55 -0.98
C THR A 75 18.34 -22.16 -1.04
N ALA A 76 19.58 -22.09 -1.52
CA ALA A 76 20.34 -20.86 -1.70
C ALA A 76 19.68 -19.96 -2.73
N ALA A 77 19.39 -20.52 -3.90
CA ALA A 77 18.73 -19.82 -4.99
C ALA A 77 17.31 -19.36 -4.58
N SER A 78 16.53 -20.20 -3.90
CA SER A 78 15.15 -19.86 -3.54
C SER A 78 15.06 -18.74 -2.50
N TRP A 79 15.90 -18.74 -1.46
CA TRP A 79 15.93 -17.65 -0.48
C TRP A 79 16.41 -16.34 -1.09
N PHE A 80 17.47 -16.38 -1.90
CA PHE A 80 18.05 -15.18 -2.50
C PHE A 80 17.06 -14.49 -3.44
N PHE A 81 16.38 -15.27 -4.28
CA PHE A 81 15.36 -14.75 -5.20
C PHE A 81 14.13 -14.21 -4.46
N ALA A 82 13.71 -14.88 -3.38
CA ALA A 82 12.62 -14.40 -2.53
C ALA A 82 12.95 -13.05 -1.87
N CYS A 83 14.20 -12.84 -1.42
CA CYS A 83 14.63 -11.58 -0.84
C CYS A 83 14.61 -10.43 -1.86
N ILE A 84 15.16 -10.67 -3.06
CA ILE A 84 15.13 -9.67 -4.15
C ILE A 84 13.69 -9.32 -4.52
N PHE A 85 12.84 -10.34 -4.67
CA PHE A 85 11.44 -10.14 -5.00
C PHE A 85 10.72 -9.27 -3.97
N LEU A 86 10.93 -9.49 -2.68
CA LEU A 86 10.29 -8.72 -1.61
C LEU A 86 10.67 -7.23 -1.68
N ILE A 87 11.95 -6.92 -1.92
CA ILE A 87 12.45 -5.54 -2.07
C ILE A 87 11.88 -4.88 -3.34
N VAL A 88 11.88 -5.60 -4.46
CA VAL A 88 11.36 -5.11 -5.75
C VAL A 88 9.84 -4.92 -5.71
N ALA A 89 9.10 -5.79 -5.03
CA ALA A 89 7.66 -5.64 -4.85
C ALA A 89 7.34 -4.39 -4.02
N ALA A 90 8.14 -4.09 -2.99
CA ALA A 90 7.96 -2.89 -2.18
C ALA A 90 8.21 -1.60 -3.00
N THR A 91 9.22 -1.57 -3.88
CA THR A 91 9.47 -0.41 -4.74
C THR A 91 8.39 -0.23 -5.80
N ILE A 92 7.93 -1.32 -6.43
CA ILE A 92 6.87 -1.27 -7.44
C ILE A 92 5.53 -0.83 -6.82
N LEU A 93 5.17 -1.34 -5.64
CA LEU A 93 3.98 -0.87 -4.91
C LEU A 93 4.10 0.59 -4.50
N ARG A 94 5.28 1.11 -4.20
CA ARG A 94 5.44 2.56 -4.00
C ARG A 94 5.25 3.32 -5.31
N SER A 95 5.82 2.85 -6.42
CA SER A 95 5.73 3.51 -7.74
C SER A 95 4.35 3.47 -8.41
N PHE A 96 3.46 2.56 -8.03
CA PHE A 96 2.08 2.55 -8.56
C PHE A 96 1.15 3.57 -7.89
N PHE A 97 1.50 4.04 -6.69
CA PHE A 97 0.63 4.89 -5.85
C PHE A 97 1.21 6.30 -5.61
N LEU A 98 2.32 6.63 -6.28
CA LEU A 98 3.04 7.91 -6.20
C LEU A 98 3.10 8.51 -7.61
#